data_AF-A0A285NLS6-F1
#
_entry.id   AF-A0A285NLS6-F1
#
_cell.length_a   1.000
_cell.length_b   1.000
_cell.length_c   1.000
_cell.angle_alpha   90.00
_cell.angle_beta   90.00
_cell.angle_gamma   90.00
#
_symmetry.space_group_name_H-M   'P 1'
#
loop_
_entity.id
_entity.type
_entity.pdbx_description
1 polymer ?
#
loop_
_entity_poly.entity_id
_entity_poly.type
_entity_poly.pdbx_seq_one_letter_code
_entity_poly.pdbx_strand_id
1 'polypeptide(L)'
;MAVLKIHDDETDSWIMVRTGAVSDEEETIHLDIDDFIKMINDIATLSSSLTSLKTQSDNNKITITNHAESKDNPHATTKAQVGLANVDNVQQASKSEFEAHTGSTNNPHGVTKSQVGLSNVDNTKQATKIDFDNHISNTDIHWTKEQRDELVAKLANLEARLAVLEQPDQPESGDTAPPTT
;
A
#
# COMPACT_ATOMS: atom_id res chain seq x y z
N MET A 1 -35.50 -1.24 89.18
CA MET A 1 -36.91 -1.12 89.64
C MET A 1 -37.76 -0.55 88.53
N ALA A 2 -38.88 -1.18 88.20
CA ALA A 2 -39.80 -0.64 87.21
C ALA A 2 -40.57 0.53 87.84
N VAL A 3 -40.24 1.75 87.43
CA VAL A 3 -41.03 2.95 87.74
C VAL A 3 -41.89 3.22 86.53
N LEU A 4 -43.18 2.86 86.63
CA LEU A 4 -44.15 3.22 85.61
C LEU A 4 -44.50 4.69 85.80
N LYS A 5 -44.03 5.54 84.89
CA LYS A 5 -44.37 6.96 84.84
C LYS A 5 -45.62 7.10 83.99
N ILE A 6 -46.72 7.55 84.60
CA ILE A 6 -47.96 7.86 83.90
C ILE A 6 -48.09 9.38 83.91
N HIS A 7 -48.19 10.00 82.73
CA HIS A 7 -48.53 11.40 82.59
C HIS A 7 -50.04 11.56 82.70
N ASP A 8 -50.48 12.52 83.50
CA ASP A 8 -51.88 12.95 83.52
C ASP A 8 -52.00 14.26 82.73
N ASP A 9 -52.64 14.16 81.57
CA ASP A 9 -52.81 15.27 80.63
C ASP A 9 -53.82 16.33 81.14
N GLU A 10 -54.69 15.99 82.10
CA GLU A 10 -55.67 16.94 82.65
C GLU A 10 -55.05 17.84 83.73
N THR A 11 -54.04 17.34 84.45
CA THR A 11 -53.39 18.06 85.55
C THR A 11 -51.96 18.50 85.23
N ASP A 12 -51.45 18.14 84.05
CA ASP A 12 -50.07 18.35 83.60
C ASP A 12 -49.04 17.92 84.65
N SER A 13 -49.31 16.75 85.25
CA SER A 13 -48.54 16.24 86.39
C SER A 13 -48.15 14.78 86.20
N TRP A 14 -47.00 14.40 86.78
CA TRP A 14 -46.44 13.06 86.63
C TRP A 14 -46.70 12.22 87.89
N ILE A 15 -47.44 11.13 87.73
CA ILE A 15 -47.68 10.17 88.79
C ILE A 15 -46.63 9.06 88.69
N MET A 16 -45.86 8.88 89.78
CA MET A 16 -44.79 7.89 89.88
C MET A 16 -45.22 6.76 90.80
N VAL A 17 -45.54 5.59 90.24
CA VAL A 17 -45.83 4.39 91.04
C VAL A 17 -44.55 3.56 91.15
N ARG A 18 -44.06 3.35 92.37
CA ARG A 18 -42.86 2.53 92.65
C ARG A 18 -43.25 1.21 93.31
N THR A 19 -42.66 0.12 92.85
CA THR A 19 -42.59 -1.15 93.58
C THR A 19 -41.11 -1.49 93.84
N GLY A 20 -40.75 -1.76 95.11
CA GLY A 20 -39.38 -2.14 95.55
C GLY A 20 -38.53 -1.00 96.12
N ALA A 21 -37.35 -1.32 96.69
CA ALA A 21 -36.39 -0.39 97.31
C ALA A 21 -35.14 -0.21 96.42
N VAL A 22 -34.73 1.05 96.14
CA VAL A 22 -33.62 1.40 95.21
C VAL A 22 -32.30 1.31 95.96
N SER A 23 -31.38 0.46 95.48
CA SER A 23 -29.95 0.52 95.78
C SER A 23 -29.29 1.49 94.80
N ASP A 24 -28.46 2.37 95.35
CA ASP A 24 -27.83 3.49 94.64
C ASP A 24 -26.81 3.02 93.58
N GLU A 25 -26.63 3.87 92.56
CA GLU A 25 -25.66 3.79 91.44
C GLU A 25 -26.13 3.22 90.10
N GLU A 26 -27.38 3.49 89.70
CA GLU A 26 -27.70 3.55 88.28
C GLU A 26 -27.52 4.98 87.77
N GLU A 27 -26.51 5.20 86.91
CA GLU A 27 -26.33 6.45 86.16
C GLU A 27 -27.52 6.62 85.21
N THR A 28 -28.58 7.27 85.71
CA THR A 28 -29.76 7.58 84.92
C THR A 28 -29.38 8.63 83.89
N ILE A 29 -29.26 8.22 82.62
CA ILE A 29 -29.12 9.13 81.47
C ILE A 29 -30.36 10.05 81.46
N HIS A 30 -30.18 11.28 81.92
CA HIS A 30 -31.22 12.31 81.89
C HIS A 30 -31.13 13.04 80.56
N LEU A 31 -31.91 12.58 79.58
CA LEU A 31 -32.10 13.35 78.35
C LEU A 31 -33.00 14.53 78.67
N ASP A 32 -32.47 15.74 78.49
CA ASP A 32 -33.25 16.96 78.60
C ASP A 32 -33.82 17.39 77.23
N ILE A 33 -34.54 18.51 77.23
CA ILE A 33 -35.19 19.04 76.02
C ILE A 33 -34.14 19.53 75.01
N ASP A 34 -32.98 20.02 75.47
CA ASP A 34 -31.92 20.55 74.60
C ASP A 34 -31.21 19.42 73.85
N ASP A 35 -31.00 18.28 74.49
CA ASP A 35 -30.50 17.06 73.86
C ASP A 35 -31.43 16.58 72.73
N PHE A 36 -32.75 16.63 72.99
CA PHE A 36 -33.74 16.25 71.99
C PHE A 36 -33.76 17.23 70.81
N ILE A 37 -33.65 18.53 71.06
CA ILE A 37 -33.54 19.56 70.02
C ILE A 37 -32.27 19.34 69.19
N LYS A 38 -31.14 19.03 69.82
CA LYS A 38 -29.88 18.73 69.12
C LYS A 38 -30.04 17.51 68.22
N MET A 39 -30.66 16.44 68.71
CA MET A 39 -30.91 15.24 67.90
C MET A 39 -31.80 15.55 66.68
N ILE A 40 -32.84 16.38 66.85
CA ILE A 40 -33.70 16.81 65.74
C ILE A 40 -32.88 17.57 64.68
N ASN A 41 -32.02 18.48 65.09
CA ASN A 41 -31.17 19.25 64.18
C ASN A 41 -30.15 18.35 63.44
N ASP A 42 -29.58 17.38 64.15
CA ASP A 42 -28.67 16.39 63.57
C ASP A 42 -29.42 15.53 62.52
N ILE A 43 -30.64 15.10 62.82
CA ILE A 43 -31.52 14.37 61.86
C ILE A 43 -31.84 15.24 60.63
N ALA A 44 -32.20 16.51 60.83
CA ALA A 44 -32.50 17.44 59.73
C ALA A 44 -31.27 17.64 58.81
N THR A 45 -30.09 17.72 59.41
CA THR A 45 -28.81 17.82 58.69
C THR A 45 -28.54 16.54 57.90
N LEU A 46 -28.68 15.35 58.52
CA LEU A 46 -28.51 14.06 57.85
C LEU A 46 -29.47 13.89 56.67
N SER A 47 -30.73 14.31 56.82
CA SER A 47 -31.73 14.28 55.74
C SER A 47 -31.31 15.14 54.54
N SER A 48 -30.77 16.33 54.82
CA SER A 48 -30.24 17.24 53.80
C SER A 48 -29.01 16.65 53.08
N SER A 49 -28.10 16.03 53.83
CA SER A 49 -26.93 15.32 53.27
C SER A 49 -27.34 14.13 52.41
N LEU A 50 -28.32 13.33 52.85
CA LEU A 50 -28.85 12.20 52.09
C LEU A 50 -29.44 12.65 50.76
N THR A 51 -30.18 13.76 50.77
CA THR A 51 -30.75 14.36 49.56
C THR A 51 -29.64 14.77 48.58
N SER A 52 -28.59 15.42 49.07
CA SER A 52 -27.45 15.83 48.24
C SER A 52 -26.71 14.62 47.63
N LEU A 53 -26.49 13.56 48.40
CA LEU A 53 -25.86 12.33 47.91
C LEU A 53 -26.72 11.61 46.86
N LYS A 54 -28.04 11.56 47.07
CA LYS A 54 -29.00 11.03 46.11
C LYS A 54 -28.89 11.77 44.78
N THR A 55 -28.90 13.11 44.82
CA THR A 55 -28.73 13.96 43.64
C THR A 55 -27.39 13.71 42.94
N GLN A 56 -26.29 13.64 43.68
CA GLN A 56 -24.97 13.35 43.10
C GLN A 56 -24.92 11.96 42.45
N SER A 57 -25.53 10.95 43.08
CA SER A 57 -25.61 9.60 42.54
C SER A 57 -26.41 9.56 41.23
N ASP A 58 -27.54 10.27 41.18
CA ASP A 58 -28.37 10.36 39.98
C ASP A 58 -27.61 11.09 38.84
N ASN A 59 -26.92 12.19 39.16
CA ASN A 59 -26.07 12.90 38.21
C ASN A 59 -24.94 12.03 37.67
N ASN A 60 -24.21 11.31 38.54
CA ASN A 60 -23.14 10.41 38.14
C ASN A 60 -23.65 9.30 37.21
N LYS A 61 -24.83 8.73 37.53
CA LYS A 61 -25.45 7.71 36.69
C LYS A 61 -25.77 8.25 35.29
N ILE A 62 -26.30 9.48 35.20
CA ILE A 62 -26.56 10.15 33.92
C ILE A 62 -25.25 10.36 33.16
N THR A 63 -24.22 10.91 33.80
CA THR A 63 -22.91 11.15 33.17
C THR A 63 -22.29 9.88 32.62
N ILE A 64 -22.29 8.79 33.39
CA ILE A 64 -21.72 7.50 32.97
C ILE A 64 -22.52 6.91 31.81
N THR A 65 -23.85 6.97 31.87
CA THR A 65 -24.72 6.47 30.80
C THR A 65 -24.45 7.22 29.51
N ASN A 66 -24.43 8.56 29.56
CA ASN A 66 -24.13 9.39 28.40
C ASN A 66 -22.73 9.12 27.82
N HIS A 67 -21.73 8.94 28.69
CA HIS A 67 -20.38 8.59 28.25
C HIS A 67 -20.32 7.23 27.54
N ALA A 68 -20.99 6.21 28.09
CA ALA A 68 -21.03 4.86 27.51
C ALA A 68 -21.80 4.80 26.17
N GLU A 69 -22.80 5.66 26.00
CA GLU A 69 -23.60 5.76 24.78
C GLU A 69 -22.94 6.62 23.70
N SER A 70 -21.99 7.49 24.07
CA SER A 70 -21.26 8.33 23.11
C SER A 70 -20.54 7.47 22.06
N LYS A 71 -20.84 7.76 20.78
CA LYS A 71 -20.19 7.17 19.59
C LYS A 71 -19.25 8.16 18.90
N ASP A 72 -19.00 9.28 19.55
CA ASP A 72 -18.02 10.24 19.09
C ASP A 72 -16.62 9.75 19.46
N ASN A 73 -15.64 10.07 18.62
CA ASN A 73 -14.22 9.81 18.87
C ASN A 73 -13.85 10.30 20.28
N PRO A 74 -13.44 9.43 21.23
CA PRO A 74 -12.65 8.19 21.05
C PRO A 74 -13.41 6.86 20.88
N HIS A 75 -14.73 6.80 21.02
CA HIS A 75 -15.45 5.53 20.95
C HIS A 75 -15.92 5.21 19.53
N ALA A 76 -15.62 4.00 19.05
CA ALA A 76 -16.09 3.46 17.78
C ALA A 76 -15.76 4.35 16.54
N THR A 77 -14.53 4.86 16.45
CA THR A 77 -14.06 5.67 15.33
C THR A 77 -14.28 4.97 13.98
N THR A 78 -15.23 5.50 13.22
CA THR A 78 -15.55 5.07 11.87
C THR A 78 -14.54 5.66 10.89
N LYS A 79 -14.39 5.01 9.73
CA LYS A 79 -13.60 5.58 8.62
C LYS A 79 -14.04 6.99 8.24
N ALA A 80 -15.33 7.26 8.32
CA ALA A 80 -15.88 8.59 8.04
C ALA A 80 -15.39 9.64 9.05
N GLN A 81 -15.35 9.32 10.35
CA GLN A 81 -14.89 10.24 11.39
C GLN A 81 -13.41 10.64 11.24
N VAL A 82 -12.57 9.78 10.63
CA VAL A 82 -11.16 10.09 10.36
C VAL A 82 -10.89 10.55 8.91
N GLY A 83 -11.93 10.87 8.14
CA GLY A 83 -11.81 11.34 6.75
C GLY A 83 -11.40 10.25 5.75
N LEU A 84 -11.42 8.98 6.15
CA LEU A 84 -11.06 7.81 5.34
C LEU A 84 -12.29 7.06 4.80
N ALA A 85 -13.47 7.71 4.75
CA ALA A 85 -14.73 7.07 4.33
C ALA A 85 -14.62 6.34 2.98
N ASN A 86 -13.89 6.94 2.05
CA ASN A 86 -13.70 6.45 0.68
C ASN A 86 -12.37 5.68 0.51
N VAL A 87 -11.66 5.42 1.60
CA VAL A 87 -10.38 4.70 1.56
C VAL A 87 -10.63 3.22 1.82
N ASP A 88 -10.41 2.43 0.77
CA ASP A 88 -10.34 0.98 0.86
C ASP A 88 -9.13 0.58 1.70
N ASN A 89 -9.28 -0.40 2.61
CA ASN A 89 -8.18 -0.80 3.50
C ASN A 89 -7.07 -1.53 2.73
N VAL A 90 -7.47 -2.30 1.71
CA VAL A 90 -6.58 -3.03 0.81
C VAL A 90 -7.34 -3.18 -0.51
N GLN A 91 -6.86 -2.55 -1.59
CA GLN A 91 -7.27 -2.95 -2.94
C GLN A 91 -6.35 -4.09 -3.38
N GLN A 92 -6.66 -5.31 -2.93
CA GLN A 92 -5.99 -6.51 -3.41
C GLN A 92 -6.72 -6.99 -4.65
N ALA A 93 -5.96 -7.24 -5.72
CA ALA A 93 -6.47 -8.02 -6.84
C ALA A 93 -7.00 -9.36 -6.31
N SER A 94 -8.10 -9.86 -6.89
CA SER A 94 -8.56 -11.20 -6.59
C SER A 94 -7.44 -12.22 -6.85
N LYS A 95 -7.51 -13.39 -6.20
CA LYS A 95 -6.54 -14.47 -6.43
C LYS A 95 -6.39 -14.77 -7.93
N SER A 96 -7.49 -14.78 -8.68
CA SER A 96 -7.49 -14.99 -10.13
C SER A 96 -6.77 -13.87 -10.90
N GLU A 97 -6.99 -12.61 -10.56
CA GLU A 97 -6.31 -11.47 -11.21
C GLU A 97 -4.82 -11.46 -10.89
N PHE A 98 -4.45 -11.79 -9.66
CA PHE A 98 -3.06 -11.91 -9.24
C PHE A 98 -2.35 -13.08 -9.94
N GLU A 99 -2.98 -14.25 -10.00
CA GLU A 99 -2.46 -15.41 -10.74
C GLU A 99 -2.34 -15.11 -12.24
N ALA A 100 -3.31 -14.39 -12.83
CA ALA A 100 -3.23 -13.94 -14.21
C ALA A 100 -2.09 -12.94 -14.44
N HIS A 101 -1.89 -11.99 -13.52
CA HIS A 101 -0.78 -11.02 -13.59
C HIS A 101 0.59 -11.72 -13.46
N THR A 102 0.75 -12.58 -12.47
CA THR A 102 2.02 -13.31 -12.23
C THR A 102 2.35 -14.30 -13.35
N GLY A 103 1.34 -14.85 -14.02
CA GLY A 103 1.49 -15.67 -15.23
C GLY A 103 1.62 -14.87 -16.52
N SER A 104 1.45 -13.55 -16.50
CA SER A 104 1.54 -12.71 -17.69
C SER A 104 2.99 -12.63 -18.16
N THR A 105 3.25 -13.13 -19.37
CA THR A 105 4.54 -12.96 -20.07
C THR A 105 4.54 -11.76 -21.03
N ASN A 106 3.52 -10.92 -20.93
CA ASN A 106 3.51 -9.65 -21.66
C ASN A 106 4.48 -8.68 -20.97
N ASN A 107 5.19 -7.87 -21.78
CA ASN A 107 6.04 -6.77 -21.28
C ASN A 107 5.28 -6.00 -20.18
N PRO A 108 5.72 -6.01 -18.90
CA PRO A 108 7.12 -6.04 -18.41
C PRO A 108 7.79 -7.40 -18.11
N HIS A 109 7.07 -8.53 -18.05
CA HIS A 109 7.65 -9.80 -17.60
C HIS A 109 7.96 -10.73 -18.78
N GLY A 110 9.25 -10.90 -19.12
CA GLY A 110 9.66 -11.86 -20.15
C GLY A 110 9.55 -11.34 -21.58
N VAL A 111 10.20 -10.19 -21.86
CA VAL A 111 10.24 -9.57 -23.19
C VAL A 111 10.80 -10.55 -24.24
N THR A 112 9.96 -10.94 -25.18
CA THR A 112 10.26 -11.81 -26.33
C THR A 112 10.82 -10.98 -27.49
N LYS A 113 11.57 -11.64 -28.40
CA LYS A 113 12.02 -11.00 -29.65
C LYS A 113 10.88 -10.38 -30.44
N SER A 114 9.70 -11.01 -30.43
CA SER A 114 8.52 -10.47 -31.12
C SER A 114 8.00 -9.17 -30.52
N GLN A 115 8.04 -9.03 -29.20
CA GLN A 115 7.57 -7.82 -28.53
C GLN A 115 8.42 -6.58 -28.85
N VAL A 116 9.70 -6.77 -29.21
CA VAL A 116 10.62 -5.70 -29.60
C VAL A 116 10.85 -5.62 -31.12
N GLY A 117 10.04 -6.32 -31.92
CA GLY A 117 10.14 -6.28 -33.39
C GLY A 117 11.35 -7.04 -33.98
N LEU A 118 11.97 -7.93 -33.21
CA LEU A 118 13.17 -8.70 -33.59
C LEU A 118 12.86 -10.17 -33.91
N SER A 119 11.61 -10.54 -34.24
CA SER A 119 11.22 -11.95 -34.50
C SER A 119 12.06 -12.64 -35.58
N ASN A 120 12.52 -11.88 -36.57
CA ASN A 120 13.32 -12.40 -37.70
C ASN A 120 14.83 -12.33 -37.45
N VAL A 121 15.26 -11.89 -36.27
CA VAL A 121 16.68 -11.77 -35.93
C VAL A 121 17.13 -13.04 -35.22
N ASP A 122 18.02 -13.80 -35.85
CA ASP A 122 18.63 -14.99 -35.26
C ASP A 122 19.59 -14.63 -34.12
N ASN A 123 19.74 -15.51 -33.12
CA ASN A 123 20.74 -15.35 -32.04
C ASN A 123 22.05 -16.03 -32.41
N THR A 124 22.58 -15.72 -33.59
CA THR A 124 23.88 -16.21 -34.07
C THR A 124 24.94 -15.13 -33.86
N LYS A 125 26.23 -15.51 -33.94
CA LYS A 125 27.31 -14.53 -33.94
C LYS A 125 27.21 -13.67 -35.21
N GLN A 126 26.74 -12.44 -35.08
CA GLN A 126 26.83 -11.45 -36.14
C GLN A 126 28.27 -10.91 -36.22
N ALA A 127 28.76 -10.68 -37.44
CA ALA A 127 30.02 -9.98 -37.62
C ALA A 127 29.95 -8.60 -36.96
N THR A 128 31.06 -8.13 -36.37
CA THR A 128 31.06 -6.78 -35.81
C THR A 128 30.97 -5.75 -36.93
N LYS A 129 30.50 -4.54 -36.62
CA LYS A 129 30.52 -3.45 -37.60
C LYS A 129 31.92 -3.23 -38.17
N ILE A 130 32.95 -3.38 -37.33
CA ILE A 130 34.36 -3.24 -37.73
C ILE A 130 34.75 -4.30 -38.76
N ASP A 131 34.38 -5.57 -38.56
CA ASP A 131 34.69 -6.63 -39.52
C ASP A 131 34.03 -6.37 -40.88
N PHE A 132 32.79 -5.88 -40.86
CA PHE A 132 32.05 -5.51 -42.07
C PHE A 132 32.67 -4.32 -42.79
N ASP A 133 32.99 -3.24 -42.06
CA ASP A 133 33.64 -2.05 -42.61
C ASP A 133 35.02 -2.40 -43.20
N ASN A 134 35.79 -3.27 -42.53
CA ASN A 134 37.08 -3.76 -43.02
C ASN A 134 36.94 -4.57 -44.31
N HIS A 135 35.92 -5.42 -44.42
CA HIS A 135 35.66 -6.17 -45.65
C HIS A 135 35.31 -5.24 -46.81
N ILE A 136 34.41 -4.27 -46.60
CA ILE A 136 33.98 -3.34 -47.67
C ILE A 136 35.12 -2.44 -48.14
N SER A 137 35.99 -2.00 -47.22
CA SER A 137 37.10 -1.12 -47.55
C SER A 137 38.31 -1.84 -48.14
N ASN A 138 38.33 -3.18 -48.17
CA ASN A 138 39.42 -3.95 -48.74
C ASN A 138 39.39 -3.94 -50.28
N THR A 139 40.14 -3.00 -50.87
CA THR A 139 40.26 -2.86 -52.33
C THR A 139 41.03 -3.98 -53.02
N ASP A 140 41.75 -4.83 -52.28
CA ASP A 140 42.54 -5.92 -52.85
C ASP A 140 41.66 -7.11 -53.28
N ILE A 141 40.51 -7.28 -52.60
CA ILE A 141 39.57 -8.39 -52.85
C ILE A 141 38.33 -7.95 -53.65
N HIS A 142 38.08 -6.65 -53.78
CA HIS A 142 36.97 -6.09 -54.56
C HIS A 142 37.44 -5.62 -55.93
N TRP A 143 36.62 -5.85 -56.95
CA TRP A 143 36.90 -5.41 -58.32
C TRP A 143 35.83 -4.44 -58.81
N THR A 144 36.28 -3.31 -59.35
CA THR A 144 35.36 -2.34 -59.95
C THR A 144 34.88 -2.81 -61.32
N LYS A 145 33.82 -2.19 -61.82
CA LYS A 145 33.32 -2.46 -63.17
C LYS A 145 34.37 -2.05 -64.21
N GLU A 146 35.02 -0.92 -64.02
CA GLU A 146 36.02 -0.36 -64.92
C GLU A 146 37.22 -1.31 -65.07
N GLN A 147 37.71 -1.88 -63.96
CA GLN A 147 38.78 -2.87 -63.98
C GLN A 147 38.40 -4.12 -64.78
N ARG A 148 37.15 -4.61 -64.64
CA ARG A 148 36.65 -5.73 -65.45
C ARG A 148 36.54 -5.37 -66.93
N ASP A 149 35.97 -4.19 -67.24
CA ASP A 149 35.80 -3.73 -68.61
C ASP A 149 37.16 -3.57 -69.31
N GLU A 150 38.18 -3.07 -68.60
CA GLU A 150 39.55 -2.96 -69.12
C GLU A 150 40.17 -4.34 -69.42
N LEU A 151 40.01 -5.33 -68.54
CA LEU A 151 40.50 -6.68 -68.81
C LEU A 151 39.77 -7.34 -69.97
N VAL A 152 38.46 -7.15 -70.09
CA VAL A 152 37.69 -7.64 -71.24
C VAL A 152 38.20 -7.03 -72.55
N ALA A 153 38.48 -5.72 -72.55
CA ALA A 153 39.06 -5.06 -73.72
C ALA A 153 40.47 -5.57 -74.06
N LYS A 154 41.32 -5.80 -73.04
CA LYS A 154 42.65 -6.41 -73.23
C LYS A 154 42.55 -7.83 -73.79
N LEU A 155 41.63 -8.64 -73.29
CA LEU A 155 41.38 -9.99 -73.79
C LEU A 155 40.95 -9.97 -75.26
N ALA A 156 39.97 -9.14 -75.61
CA ALA A 156 39.51 -8.99 -77.00
C ALA A 156 40.65 -8.55 -77.95
N ASN A 157 41.55 -7.68 -77.49
CA ASN A 157 42.72 -7.28 -78.26
C ASN A 157 43.69 -8.45 -78.48
N LEU A 158 43.97 -9.24 -77.44
CA LEU A 158 44.84 -10.41 -77.52
C LEU A 158 44.26 -11.47 -78.45
N GLU A 159 42.95 -11.73 -78.39
CA GLU A 159 42.25 -12.64 -79.30
C GLU A 159 42.39 -12.19 -80.76
N ALA A 160 42.19 -10.89 -81.03
CA ALA A 160 42.38 -10.33 -82.36
C ALA A 160 43.83 -10.46 -82.86
N ARG A 161 44.83 -10.28 -81.98
CA ARG A 161 46.26 -10.45 -82.33
C ARG A 161 46.63 -11.90 -82.60
N LEU A 162 46.09 -12.83 -81.82
CA LEU A 162 46.31 -14.26 -82.03
C LEU A 162 45.75 -14.71 -83.39
N ALA A 163 44.55 -14.24 -83.75
CA ALA A 163 43.93 -14.54 -85.04
C ALA A 163 44.74 -14.06 -86.26
N VAL A 164 45.54 -13.01 -86.13
CA VAL A 164 46.46 -12.54 -87.19
C VAL A 164 47.70 -13.43 -87.30
N LEU A 165 48.21 -13.94 -86.18
CA LEU A 165 49.38 -14.83 -86.16
C LEU A 165 49.06 -16.26 -86.61
N GLU A 166 47.79 -16.65 -86.57
CA GLU A 166 47.31 -17.98 -86.95
C GLU A 166 46.89 -18.06 -88.43
N GLN A 167 47.15 -17.01 -89.23
CA GLN A 167 46.93 -17.04 -90.68
C GLN A 167 48.00 -17.92 -91.36
N PRO A 168 47.62 -18.93 -92.16
CA PRO A 168 48.59 -19.79 -92.84
C PRO A 168 49.39 -19.03 -93.90
N ASP A 169 50.72 -19.18 -93.88
CA ASP A 169 51.67 -18.59 -94.84
C ASP A 169 51.14 -18.67 -96.28
N GLN A 170 50.93 -17.51 -96.91
CA GLN A 170 50.74 -17.44 -98.36
C GLN A 170 52.09 -17.70 -99.04
N PRO A 171 52.18 -18.60 -100.03
CA PRO A 171 53.46 -18.93 -100.67
C PRO A 171 53.99 -17.71 -101.43
N GLU A 172 55.23 -17.32 -101.15
CA GLU A 172 55.94 -16.26 -101.88
C GLU A 172 56.05 -16.64 -103.37
N SER A 173 55.38 -15.91 -104.26
CA SER A 173 55.60 -16.03 -105.70
C SER A 173 56.80 -15.15 -106.09
N GLY A 174 57.95 -15.79 -106.22
CA GLY A 174 59.13 -15.21 -106.85
C GLY A 174 58.95 -14.98 -108.35
N ASP A 175 59.44 -13.82 -108.78
CA ASP A 175 60.21 -13.55 -110.00
C ASP A 175 59.60 -13.73 -111.41
N THR A 176 60.15 -12.88 -112.30
CA THR A 176 60.06 -12.78 -113.77
C THR A 176 58.88 -11.94 -114.31
N ALA A 177 59.04 -10.94 -115.17
CA ALA A 177 60.18 -10.29 -115.84
C ALA A 177 59.70 -8.91 -116.39
N PRO A 178 60.59 -7.95 -116.70
CA PRO A 178 60.22 -6.60 -117.17
C PRO A 178 59.83 -6.56 -118.68
N PRO A 179 59.34 -5.41 -119.19
CA PRO A 179 58.21 -5.33 -120.12
C PRO A 179 58.60 -5.38 -121.61
N THR A 180 57.61 -5.57 -122.49
CA THR A 180 57.76 -5.30 -123.93
C THR A 180 56.76 -4.28 -124.44
N THR A 181 57.37 -3.20 -124.95
CA THR A 181 56.98 -2.19 -125.95
C THR A 181 55.77 -1.30 -125.69
#